data_AF-A0A527YZH0-F1
#
_entry.id   AF-A0A527YZH0-F1
#
_cell.length_a   1.000
_cell.length_b   1.000
_cell.length_c   1.000
_cell.angle_alpha   90.00
_cell.angle_beta   90.00
_cell.angle_gamma   90.00
#
_symmetry.space_group_name_H-M   'P 1'
#
loop_
_entity.id
_entity.type
_entity.pdbx_description
1 polymer ?
#
loop_
_entity_poly.entity_id
_entity_poly.type
_entity_poly.pdbx_seq_one_letter_code
_entity_poly.pdbx_strand_id
1 'polypeptide(L)'
;TALAGIFSAWRQAIADKVRADQQAGSEQDTDPQRFAALAVATYSGAMSMAKTAQDSAVLRDCLNALEQGVSSARAKRRRRVL
;
A
#
# COMPACT_ATOMS: atom_id res chain seq x y z
N THR A 1 10.01 19.97 6.92
CA THR A 1 11.16 19.17 7.38
C THR A 1 11.54 18.16 6.31
N ALA A 2 12.78 17.68 6.28
CA ALA A 2 13.27 16.74 5.25
C ALA A 2 12.44 15.45 5.16
N LEU A 3 12.06 14.87 6.31
CA LEU A 3 11.23 13.66 6.36
C LEU A 3 9.84 13.85 5.72
N ALA A 4 9.21 15.01 5.91
CA ALA A 4 7.92 15.30 5.28
C ALA A 4 8.04 15.29 3.74
N GLY A 5 9.15 15.80 3.20
CA GLY A 5 9.45 15.76 1.77
C GLY A 5 9.64 14.34 1.24
N ILE A 6 10.41 13.51 1.96
CA ILE A 6 10.64 12.10 1.61
C ILE A 6 9.32 11.32 1.59
N PHE A 7 8.51 11.44 2.64
CA PHE A 7 7.21 10.76 2.68
C PHE A 7 6.26 11.26 1.59
N SER A 8 6.31 12.55 1.24
CA SER A 8 5.53 13.08 0.12
C SER A 8 5.97 12.46 -1.22
N ALA A 9 7.28 12.38 -1.46
CA ALA A 9 7.83 11.81 -2.69
C ALA A 9 7.47 10.32 -2.83
N TRP A 10 7.58 9.54 -1.76
CA TRP A 10 7.19 8.13 -1.78
C TRP A 10 5.69 7.94 -2.04
N ARG A 11 4.83 8.73 -1.39
CA ARG A 11 3.39 8.66 -1.66
C ARG A 11 3.06 9.03 -3.11
N GLN A 12 3.75 10.02 -3.66
CA GLN A 12 3.55 10.42 -5.05
C GLN A 12 3.93 9.29 -6.01
N ALA A 13 5.12 8.69 -5.85
CA ALA A 13 5.58 7.60 -6.71
C ALA A 13 4.63 6.39 -6.70
N ILE A 14 4.10 6.02 -5.52
CA ILE A 14 3.13 4.93 -5.41
C ILE A 14 1.82 5.30 -6.10
N ALA A 15 1.31 6.52 -5.89
CA ALA A 15 0.08 6.98 -6.54
C ALA A 15 0.23 7.03 -8.07
N ASP A 16 1.39 7.45 -8.57
CA ASP A 16 1.69 7.47 -10.01
C ASP A 16 1.68 6.05 -10.60
N LYS A 17 2.28 5.07 -9.91
CA LYS A 17 2.21 3.66 -10.30
C LYS A 17 0.76 3.17 -10.36
N VAL A 18 -0.06 3.46 -9.34
CA VAL A 18 -1.45 3.01 -9.33
C VAL A 18 -2.24 3.61 -10.49
N ARG A 19 -2.01 4.89 -10.82
CA ARG A 19 -2.66 5.52 -11.99
C ARG A 19 -2.22 4.87 -13.31
N ALA A 20 -0.94 4.53 -13.45
CA ALA A 20 -0.44 3.84 -14.63
C ALA A 20 -1.09 2.46 -14.81
N ASP A 21 -1.20 1.68 -13.72
CA ASP A 21 -1.88 0.39 -13.73
C ASP A 21 -3.38 0.51 -14.03
N GLN A 22 -4.01 1.61 -13.61
CA GLN A 22 -5.40 1.91 -13.93
C GLN A 22 -5.62 2.21 -15.41
N GLN A 23 -4.71 2.99 -16.00
CA GLN A 23 -4.72 3.28 -17.43
C GLN A 23 -4.47 2.01 -18.27
N ALA A 24 -3.66 1.08 -17.77
CA ALA A 24 -3.43 -0.22 -18.38
C ALA A 24 -4.58 -1.23 -18.17
N GLY A 25 -5.67 -0.84 -17.49
CA GLY A 25 -6.81 -1.72 -17.19
C GLY A 25 -6.51 -2.84 -16.18
N SER A 26 -5.33 -2.82 -15.55
CA SER A 26 -4.90 -3.83 -14.58
C SER A 26 -5.44 -3.56 -13.18
N GLU A 27 -5.82 -2.31 -12.90
CA GLU A 27 -6.38 -1.85 -11.64
C GLU A 27 -7.58 -0.91 -11.90
N GLN A 28 -8.62 -0.95 -11.07
CA GLN A 28 -9.78 -0.04 -11.14
C GLN A 28 -10.24 0.22 -9.69
N ASP A 29 -11.05 1.24 -9.39
CA ASP A 29 -11.61 1.50 -8.04
C ASP A 29 -10.65 1.75 -6.86
N THR A 30 -9.33 1.71 -7.03
CA THR A 30 -8.38 2.11 -5.98
C THR A 30 -8.21 3.63 -6.03
N ASP A 31 -8.42 4.34 -4.92
CA ASP A 31 -7.97 5.73 -4.81
C ASP A 31 -6.42 5.74 -4.68
N PRO A 32 -5.69 6.26 -5.68
CA PRO A 32 -4.22 6.17 -5.70
C PRO A 32 -3.57 6.85 -4.50
N GLN A 33 -4.10 7.99 -4.07
CA GLN A 33 -3.56 8.80 -2.97
C GLN A 33 -3.86 8.14 -1.63
N ARG A 34 -5.07 7.62 -1.42
CA ARG A 34 -5.42 6.88 -0.19
C ARG A 34 -4.61 5.60 -0.07
N PHE A 35 -4.43 4.86 -1.17
CA PHE A 35 -3.61 3.66 -1.17
C PHE A 35 -2.14 3.98 -0.84
N ALA A 36 -1.57 5.00 -1.48
CA ALA A 36 -0.20 5.43 -1.20
C ALA A 36 0.00 5.87 0.26
N ALA A 37 -0.96 6.60 0.83
CA ALA A 37 -0.92 7.00 2.24
C ALA A 37 -0.97 5.79 3.17
N LEU A 38 -1.87 4.83 2.92
CA LEU A 38 -1.97 3.60 3.69
C LEU A 38 -0.68 2.80 3.63
N ALA A 39 -0.14 2.54 2.44
CA ALA A 39 1.08 1.76 2.25
C ALA A 39 2.27 2.36 3.01
N VAL A 40 2.51 3.67 2.84
CA VAL A 40 3.61 4.36 3.55
C VAL A 40 3.40 4.30 5.06
N ALA A 41 2.18 4.55 5.56
CA ALA A 41 1.89 4.52 6.99
C ALA A 41 2.12 3.13 7.61
N THR A 42 1.57 2.08 7.00
CA THR A 42 1.66 0.72 7.52
C THR A 42 3.11 0.22 7.52
N TYR A 43 3.86 0.41 6.44
CA TYR A 43 5.27 0.01 6.41
C TYR A 43 6.16 0.82 7.36
N SER A 44 5.90 2.12 7.52
CA SER A 44 6.65 2.94 8.48
C SER A 44 6.39 2.49 9.92
N GLY A 45 5.14 2.15 10.26
CA GLY A 45 4.78 1.58 11.55
C GLY A 45 5.42 0.21 11.76
N ALA A 46 5.37 -0.67 10.75
CA ALA A 46 5.98 -1.99 10.80
C ALA A 46 7.51 -1.92 10.98
N MET A 47 8.20 -1.01 10.28
CA MET A 47 9.64 -0.76 10.48
C MET A 47 9.95 -0.29 11.89
N SER A 48 9.10 0.56 12.48
CA SER A 48 9.28 1.05 13.86
C SER A 48 9.12 -0.08 14.88
N MET A 49 8.13 -0.94 14.70
CA MET A 49 7.92 -2.13 15.54
C MET A 49 9.05 -3.16 15.37
N ALA A 50 9.45 -3.45 14.13
CA ALA A 50 10.56 -4.36 13.83
C ALA A 50 11.87 -3.88 14.45
N LYS A 51 12.16 -2.57 14.39
CA LYS A 51 13.33 -1.98 15.05
C LYS A 51 13.25 -2.13 16.56
N THR A 52 12.09 -1.92 17.16
CA THR A 52 11.90 -2.02 18.61
C THR A 52 12.05 -3.46 19.11
N ALA A 53 11.48 -4.42 18.37
CA ALA A 53 11.54 -5.84 18.70
C ALA A 53 12.84 -6.53 18.27
N GLN A 54 13.65 -5.87 17.43
CA GLN A 54 14.78 -6.48 16.72
C GLN A 54 14.36 -7.72 15.91
N ASP A 55 13.15 -7.69 15.34
CA ASP A 55 12.56 -8.82 14.60
C ASP A 55 11.98 -8.34 13.27
N SER A 56 12.51 -8.90 12.18
CA SER A 56 12.05 -8.63 10.82
C SER A 56 10.74 -9.34 10.46
N ALA A 57 10.26 -10.28 11.27
CA ALA A 57 9.00 -10.99 11.04
C ALA A 57 7.81 -10.03 10.91
N VAL A 58 7.82 -8.93 11.69
CA VAL A 58 6.78 -7.89 11.64
C VAL A 58 6.61 -7.28 10.24
N LEU A 59 7.69 -7.16 9.46
CA LEU A 59 7.61 -6.67 8.08
C LEU A 59 6.96 -7.69 7.15
N ARG A 60 7.21 -8.99 7.37
CA ARG A 60 6.59 -10.08 6.61
C ARG A 60 5.10 -10.15 6.90
N ASP A 61 4.71 -10.02 8.17
CA ASP A 61 3.30 -9.99 8.56
C ASP A 61 2.56 -8.80 7.95
N CYS A 62 3.20 -7.62 7.93
CA CYS A 62 2.68 -6.43 7.26
C CYS A 62 2.43 -6.66 5.76
N LEU A 63 3.40 -7.28 5.05
CA LEU A 63 3.26 -7.61 3.63
C LEU A 63 2.09 -8.58 3.41
N ASN A 64 2.06 -9.68 4.17
CA ASN A 64 1.02 -10.70 4.06
C ASN A 64 -0.38 -10.11 4.25
N ALA A 65 -0.55 -9.20 5.22
CA ALA A 65 -1.83 -8.53 5.45
C ALA A 65 -2.24 -7.61 4.30
N LEU A 66 -1.29 -6.88 3.69
CA LEU A 66 -1.56 -6.03 2.52
C LEU A 66 -1.96 -6.85 1.30
N GLU A 67 -1.26 -7.96 1.02
CA GLU A 67 -1.60 -8.86 -0.09
C GLU A 67 -2.99 -9.50 0.06
N GLN A 68 -3.35 -9.88 1.29
CA GLN A 68 -4.69 -10.39 1.61
C GLN A 68 -5.76 -9.31 1.42
N GLY A 69 -5.50 -8.08 1.85
CA GLY A 69 -6.40 -6.94 1.65
C GLY A 69 -6.65 -6.65 0.17
N VAL A 70 -5.61 -6.66 -0.66
CA VAL A 70 -5.70 -6.50 -2.12
C VAL A 70 -6.49 -7.65 -2.76
N SER A 71 -6.23 -8.89 -2.34
CA SER A 71 -6.93 -10.07 -2.85
C SER A 71 -8.43 -10.04 -2.52
N SER A 72 -8.78 -9.62 -1.30
CA SER A 72 -10.17 -9.47 -0.85
C SER A 72 -10.90 -8.36 -1.62
N ALA A 73 -10.24 -7.22 -1.87
CA ALA A 73 -10.78 -6.15 -2.70
C ALA A 73 -11.06 -6.63 -4.14
N ARG A 74 -10.13 -7.41 -4.72
CA ARG A 74 -10.29 -8.00 -6.06
C ARG A 74 -11.44 -9.02 -6.11
N ALA A 75 -11.60 -9.85 -5.08
CA ALA A 75 -12.69 -10.82 -4.99
C ALA A 75 -14.06 -10.14 -4.87
N LYS A 76 -14.16 -9.08 -4.05
CA LYS A 76 -15.39 -8.29 -3.89
C LYS A 76 -15.79 -7.60 -5.20
N ARG A 77 -14.81 -7.16 -6.01
CA ARG A 77 -15.04 -6.58 -7.34
C ARG A 77 -15.70 -7.58 -8.30
N ARG A 78 -15.17 -8.81 -8.41
CA ARG A 78 -15.75 -9.85 -9.31
C ARG A 78 -17.22 -10.11 -9.03
N ARG A 79 -17.65 -9.98 -7.77
CA ARG A 79 -19.03 -10.21 -7.34
C ARG A 79 -20.01 -9.07 -7.65
N ARG A 80 -19.52 -7.87 -7.95
CA ARG A 80 -20.35 -6.70 -8.31
C ARG A 80 -20.61 -6.57 -9.82
N VAL A 81 -19.79 -7.22 -10.64
CA VAL A 81 -19.86 -7.16 -12.11
C VAL A 81 -20.74 -8.29 -12.68
N LEU A 82 -21.08 -9.28 -11.84
CA LEU A 82 -22.02 -10.37 -12.12
C LEU A 82 -23.39 -10.02 -11.54
#